data_AF-Q9LKH5-F1
#
_entry.id   AF-Q9LKH5-F1
#
_cell.length_a   1.000
_cell.length_b   1.000
_cell.length_c   1.000
_cell.angle_alpha   90.00
_cell.angle_beta   90.00
_cell.angle_gamma   90.00
#
_symmetry.space_group_name_H-M   'P 1'
#
loop_
_entity.id
_entity.type
_entity.pdbx_description
1 polymer ?
#
loop_
_entity_poly.entity_id
_entity_poly.type
_entity_poly.pdbx_seq_one_letter_code
_entity_poly.pdbx_strand_id
1 'polypeptide(L)'
;KKQFFRNFITIIVFGALGTLVSFTIISLGAMEFFKKLDIGSLELGDYLAIGAIFAATDSVCTLQVLHQDETPLLYSLVFGEGVVNDATSVVLFNAIQNFDLTHIDHRIAFKFAGNFLYLFFTSTLLGAITGLLSAYIIKK
;
A
#
# COMPACT_ATOMS: atom_id res chain seq x y z
N LYS A 1 16.57 5.12 -13.91
CA LYS A 1 17.09 5.18 -12.50
C LYS A 1 17.28 6.61 -11.95
N LYS A 2 18.00 7.54 -12.60
CA LYS A 2 18.15 8.93 -12.09
C LYS A 2 16.81 9.69 -11.91
N GLN A 3 15.84 9.40 -12.80
CA GLN A 3 14.47 9.95 -12.75
C GLN A 3 13.62 9.37 -11.61
N PHE A 4 13.84 8.12 -11.22
CA PHE A 4 13.16 7.47 -10.10
C PHE A 4 13.47 8.20 -8.78
N PHE A 5 14.75 8.43 -8.50
CA PHE A 5 15.16 9.16 -7.29
C PHE A 5 14.78 10.65 -7.33
N ARG A 6 14.70 11.25 -8.53
CA ARG A 6 14.27 12.65 -8.67
C ARG A 6 12.79 12.85 -8.33
N ASN A 7 11.94 11.87 -8.63
CA ASN A 7 10.50 11.92 -8.38
C ASN A 7 10.08 11.04 -7.19
N PHE A 8 11.02 10.70 -6.30
CA PHE A 8 10.80 9.77 -5.21
C PHE A 8 9.63 10.18 -4.31
N ILE A 9 9.51 11.47 -3.98
CA ILE A 9 8.40 11.98 -3.18
C ILE A 9 7.06 11.72 -3.88
N THR A 10 6.98 12.00 -5.18
CA THR A 10 5.77 11.77 -5.99
C THR A 10 5.39 10.30 -6.02
N ILE A 11 6.38 9.41 -6.15
CA ILE A 11 6.19 7.95 -6.10
C ILE A 11 5.62 7.52 -4.75
N ILE A 12 6.20 7.98 -3.64
CA ILE A 12 5.73 7.66 -2.30
C ILE A 12 4.30 8.20 -2.07
N VAL A 13 4.01 9.41 -2.53
CA VAL A 13 2.67 10.00 -2.42
C VAL A 13 1.65 9.17 -3.22
N PHE A 14 1.92 8.86 -4.49
CA PHE A 14 0.99 8.06 -5.28
C PHE A 14 0.83 6.64 -4.73
N GLY A 15 1.93 5.96 -4.40
CA GLY A 15 1.89 4.57 -3.94
C GLY A 15 1.46 4.38 -2.49
N ALA A 16 1.57 5.38 -1.60
CA ALA A 16 1.11 5.24 -0.22
C ALA A 16 -0.24 5.93 0.00
N LEU A 17 -0.35 7.22 -0.35
CA LEU A 17 -1.61 7.95 -0.17
C LEU A 17 -2.67 7.50 -1.18
N GLY A 18 -2.29 7.18 -2.41
CA GLY A 18 -3.21 6.61 -3.39
C GLY A 18 -3.81 5.29 -2.91
N THR A 19 -2.98 4.39 -2.38
CA THR A 19 -3.44 3.12 -1.79
C THR A 19 -4.36 3.33 -0.60
N LEU A 20 -4.07 4.27 0.31
CA LEU A 20 -4.96 4.58 1.44
C LEU A 20 -6.33 5.10 0.99
N VAL A 21 -6.36 5.94 -0.05
CA VAL A 21 -7.61 6.44 -0.64
C VAL A 21 -8.38 5.29 -1.30
N SER A 22 -7.72 4.47 -2.13
CA SER A 22 -8.33 3.29 -2.77
C SER A 22 -8.88 2.32 -1.74
N PHE A 23 -8.10 1.99 -0.71
CA PHE A 23 -8.49 1.17 0.44
C PHE A 23 -9.79 1.67 1.07
N THR A 24 -9.88 2.97 1.34
CA THR A 24 -11.04 3.58 2.00
C THR A 24 -12.29 3.47 1.11
N ILE A 25 -12.15 3.81 -0.17
CA ILE A 25 -13.27 3.78 -1.13
C ILE A 25 -13.76 2.35 -1.33
N ILE A 26 -12.84 1.39 -1.53
CA ILE A 26 -13.18 -0.01 -1.77
C ILE A 26 -13.80 -0.64 -0.53
N SER A 27 -13.27 -0.37 0.67
CA SER A 27 -13.84 -0.91 1.93
C SER A 27 -15.27 -0.43 2.15
N LEU A 28 -15.52 0.88 1.97
CA LEU A 28 -16.86 1.45 2.11
C LEU A 28 -17.80 0.93 1.03
N GLY A 29 -17.33 0.84 -0.22
CA GLY A 29 -18.08 0.29 -1.34
C GLY A 29 -18.44 -1.18 -1.13
N ALA A 30 -17.51 -1.99 -0.64
CA ALA A 30 -17.75 -3.38 -0.30
C ALA A 30 -18.81 -3.50 0.80
N MET A 31 -18.70 -2.72 1.87
CA MET A 31 -19.69 -2.72 2.95
C MET A 31 -21.12 -2.45 2.43
N GLU A 32 -21.30 -1.44 1.57
CA GLU A 32 -22.61 -1.12 0.99
C GLU A 32 -23.09 -2.15 -0.04
N PHE A 33 -22.17 -2.71 -0.84
CA PHE A 33 -22.49 -3.68 -1.88
C PHE A 33 -22.91 -5.03 -1.29
N PHE A 34 -22.13 -5.57 -0.36
CA PHE A 34 -22.41 -6.88 0.26
C PHE A 34 -23.67 -6.83 1.14
N LYS A 35 -23.94 -5.71 1.84
CA LYS A 35 -25.20 -5.51 2.58
C LYS A 35 -26.43 -5.56 1.66
N LYS A 36 -26.33 -5.02 0.44
CA LYS A 36 -27.44 -5.04 -0.53
C LYS A 36 -27.68 -6.42 -1.14
N LEU A 37 -26.67 -7.26 -1.18
CA LEU A 37 -26.76 -8.60 -1.76
C LEU A 37 -27.19 -9.68 -0.75
N ASP A 38 -27.40 -9.31 0.52
CA ASP A 38 -27.76 -10.23 1.62
C ASP A 38 -26.75 -11.39 1.78
N ILE A 39 -25.48 -11.16 1.42
CA ILE A 39 -24.40 -12.15 1.51
C ILE A 39 -23.87 -12.15 2.95
N GLY A 40 -24.61 -12.81 3.85
CA GLY A 40 -24.18 -13.13 5.21
C GLY A 40 -23.82 -11.94 6.11
N SER A 41 -23.49 -12.24 7.37
CA SER A 41 -22.99 -11.25 8.32
C SER A 41 -21.45 -11.21 8.26
N LEU A 42 -20.90 -10.41 7.35
CA LEU A 42 -19.47 -10.09 7.36
C LEU A 42 -19.17 -9.07 8.46
N GLU A 43 -18.04 -9.23 9.14
CA GLU A 43 -17.60 -8.30 10.16
C GLU A 43 -16.87 -7.10 9.52
N LEU A 44 -16.69 -6.01 10.29
CA LEU A 44 -15.95 -4.85 9.79
C LEU A 44 -14.54 -5.22 9.32
N GLY A 45 -13.88 -6.15 10.01
CA GLY A 45 -12.55 -6.64 9.64
C GLY A 45 -12.51 -7.24 8.23
N ASP A 46 -13.56 -7.94 7.83
CA ASP A 46 -13.65 -8.56 6.50
C ASP A 46 -13.75 -7.49 5.40
N TYR A 47 -14.56 -6.46 5.60
CA TYR A 47 -14.69 -5.36 4.64
C TYR A 47 -13.40 -4.57 4.48
N LEU A 48 -12.70 -4.30 5.59
CA LEU A 48 -11.40 -3.63 5.56
C LEU A 48 -10.34 -4.54 4.91
N ALA A 49 -10.33 -5.84 5.21
CA ALA A 49 -9.42 -6.79 4.60
C ALA A 49 -9.60 -6.85 3.07
N ILE A 50 -10.85 -6.89 2.59
CA ILE A 50 -11.18 -6.76 1.17
C ILE A 50 -10.61 -5.46 0.60
N GLY A 51 -10.86 -4.33 1.26
CA GLY A 51 -10.30 -3.05 0.82
C GLY A 51 -8.78 -3.06 0.70
N ALA A 52 -8.06 -3.68 1.65
CA ALA A 52 -6.59 -3.74 1.63
C ALA A 52 -6.07 -4.63 0.50
N ILE A 53 -6.72 -5.78 0.26
CA ILE A 53 -6.35 -6.69 -0.81
C ILE A 53 -6.56 -6.05 -2.19
N PHE A 54 -7.70 -5.39 -2.39
CA PHE A 54 -8.06 -4.82 -3.69
C PHE A 54 -7.45 -3.43 -3.95
N ALA A 55 -6.87 -2.77 -2.95
CA ALA A 55 -6.16 -1.50 -3.13
C ALA A 55 -4.79 -1.67 -3.83
N ALA A 56 -4.17 -2.85 -3.71
CA ALA A 56 -2.95 -3.19 -4.43
C ALA A 56 -3.24 -3.38 -5.94
N THR A 57 -2.53 -2.63 -6.78
CA THR A 57 -2.71 -2.66 -8.24
C THR A 57 -1.49 -3.25 -8.94
N ASP A 58 -1.71 -4.19 -9.86
CA ASP A 58 -0.63 -4.78 -10.65
C ASP A 58 -0.14 -3.80 -11.73
N SER A 59 1.13 -3.43 -11.64
CA SER A 59 1.81 -2.54 -12.59
C SER A 59 2.57 -3.31 -13.68
N VAL A 60 2.71 -4.64 -13.59
CA VAL A 60 3.55 -5.45 -14.49
C VAL A 60 3.08 -5.37 -15.93
N CYS A 61 1.77 -5.51 -16.17
CA CYS A 61 1.20 -5.42 -17.52
C CYS A 61 1.44 -4.03 -18.13
N THR A 62 1.25 -2.96 -17.37
CA THR A 62 1.50 -1.58 -17.83
C THR A 62 2.97 -1.36 -18.16
N LEU A 63 3.88 -1.91 -17.36
CA LEU A 63 5.32 -1.81 -17.59
C LEU A 63 5.80 -2.59 -18.81
N GLN A 64 5.09 -3.64 -19.23
CA GLN A 64 5.42 -4.38 -20.46
C GLN A 64 5.13 -3.58 -21.73
N VAL A 65 4.16 -2.67 -21.68
CA VAL A 65 3.79 -1.81 -22.82
C VAL A 65 4.58 -0.50 -22.83
N LEU A 66 5.05 -0.04 -21.68
CA LEU A 66 5.81 1.20 -21.56
C LEU A 66 7.30 1.01 -21.87
N HIS A 67 7.81 1.73 -22.87
CA HIS A 67 9.23 1.81 -23.13
C HIS A 67 9.91 2.87 -22.26
N GLN A 68 10.94 2.45 -21.50
CA GLN A 68 11.68 3.33 -20.59
C GLN A 68 12.41 4.47 -21.32
N ASP A 69 12.82 4.26 -22.57
CA ASP A 69 13.56 5.25 -23.36
C ASP A 69 12.64 6.33 -23.95
N GLU A 70 11.40 5.97 -24.27
CA GLU A 70 10.38 6.90 -24.79
C GLU A 70 9.71 7.70 -23.67
N THR A 71 9.38 7.04 -22.54
CA THR A 71 8.63 7.66 -21.42
C THR A 71 9.28 7.39 -20.04
N PRO A 72 10.52 7.85 -19.81
CA PRO A 72 11.29 7.49 -18.61
C PRO A 72 10.67 7.95 -17.29
N LEU A 73 9.89 9.03 -17.30
CA LEU A 73 9.16 9.52 -16.14
C LEU A 73 8.00 8.59 -15.79
N LEU A 74 7.14 8.30 -16.77
CA LEU A 74 5.95 7.47 -16.56
C LEU A 74 6.34 6.05 -16.16
N TYR A 75 7.34 5.48 -16.81
CA TYR A 75 7.91 4.19 -16.43
C TYR A 75 8.37 4.18 -14.97
N SER A 76 9.13 5.21 -14.55
CA SER A 76 9.63 5.29 -13.16
C SER A 76 8.52 5.47 -12.13
N LEU A 77 7.45 6.21 -12.49
CA LEU A 77 6.30 6.43 -11.63
C LEU A 77 5.48 5.15 -11.46
N VAL A 78 5.09 4.49 -12.56
CA VAL A 78 4.28 3.26 -12.53
C VAL A 78 5.02 2.12 -11.82
N PHE A 79 6.32 1.96 -12.09
CA PHE A 79 7.14 0.97 -11.40
C PHE A 79 7.23 1.26 -9.90
N GLY A 80 7.51 2.51 -9.53
CA GLY A 80 7.67 2.88 -8.12
C GLY A 80 6.37 2.81 -7.34
N GLU A 81 5.28 3.31 -7.94
CA GLU A 81 3.94 3.30 -7.34
C GLU A 81 3.50 1.87 -7.05
N GLY A 82 3.61 0.94 -8.01
CA GLY A 82 3.25 -0.46 -7.80
C GLY A 82 4.01 -1.11 -6.65
N VAL A 83 5.34 -0.88 -6.55
CA VAL A 83 6.16 -1.43 -5.44
C VAL A 83 5.74 -0.86 -4.09
N VAL A 84 5.48 0.46 -4.00
CA VAL A 84 5.08 1.11 -2.74
C VAL A 84 3.66 0.72 -2.36
N ASN A 85 2.77 0.60 -3.34
CA ASN A 85 1.38 0.18 -3.16
C ASN A 85 1.31 -1.23 -2.57
N ASP A 86 2.05 -2.19 -3.14
CA ASP A 86 2.11 -3.57 -2.62
C ASP A 86 2.55 -3.60 -1.16
N ALA A 87 3.63 -2.88 -0.82
CA ALA A 87 4.12 -2.82 0.55
C ALA A 87 3.09 -2.17 1.50
N THR A 88 2.45 -1.11 1.05
CA THR A 88 1.44 -0.36 1.83
C THR A 88 0.21 -1.23 2.11
N SER A 89 -0.29 -1.94 1.10
CA SER A 89 -1.44 -2.85 1.20
C SER A 89 -1.17 -4.03 2.14
N VAL A 90 0.04 -4.61 2.10
CA VAL A 90 0.45 -5.66 3.05
C VAL A 90 0.48 -5.14 4.48
N VAL A 91 1.03 -3.94 4.71
CA VAL A 91 1.06 -3.31 6.04
C VAL A 91 -0.35 -3.01 6.54
N LEU A 92 -1.24 -2.49 5.68
CA LEU A 92 -2.65 -2.26 5.99
C LEU A 92 -3.35 -3.56 6.41
N PHE A 93 -3.21 -4.61 5.60
CA PHE A 93 -3.80 -5.91 5.88
C PHE A 93 -3.31 -6.49 7.22
N ASN A 94 -1.99 -6.41 7.47
CA ASN A 94 -1.41 -6.85 8.73
C ASN A 94 -1.91 -6.02 9.92
N ALA A 95 -2.06 -4.71 9.76
CA ALA A 95 -2.62 -3.85 10.80
C ALA A 95 -4.08 -4.22 11.09
N ILE A 96 -4.89 -4.55 10.07
CA ILE A 96 -6.30 -4.96 10.26
C ILE A 96 -6.39 -6.27 11.06
N GLN A 97 -5.56 -7.26 10.72
CA GLN A 97 -5.54 -8.57 11.42
C GLN A 97 -5.11 -8.47 12.89
N ASN A 98 -4.26 -7.49 13.22
CA ASN A 98 -3.73 -7.33 14.58
C ASN A 98 -4.57 -6.40 15.47
N PHE A 99 -5.64 -5.78 14.94
CA PHE A 99 -6.50 -4.87 15.69
C PHE A 99 -7.84 -5.52 16.03
N ASP A 100 -8.22 -5.43 17.30
CA ASP A 100 -9.57 -5.79 17.74
C ASP A 100 -10.55 -4.69 17.32
N LEU A 101 -11.37 -5.00 16.30
CA LEU A 101 -12.34 -4.08 15.69
C LEU A 101 -13.74 -4.19 16.34
N THR A 102 -13.89 -4.99 17.39
CA THR A 102 -15.19 -5.21 18.05
C THR A 102 -15.74 -3.97 18.76
N HIS A 103 -14.87 -3.03 19.17
CA HIS A 103 -15.25 -1.81 19.88
C HIS A 103 -14.68 -0.56 19.19
N ILE A 104 -15.35 -0.04 18.16
CA ILE A 104 -14.87 1.16 17.45
C ILE A 104 -14.99 2.40 18.36
N ASP A 105 -13.87 2.75 19.00
CA ASP A 105 -13.66 4.05 19.64
C ASP A 105 -12.76 4.91 18.72
N HIS A 106 -12.92 6.23 18.76
CA HIS A 106 -12.04 7.18 18.07
C HIS A 106 -10.56 6.99 18.47
N ARG A 107 -10.32 6.47 19.69
CA ARG A 107 -9.00 6.05 20.16
C ARG A 107 -8.41 4.89 19.35
N ILE A 108 -9.24 3.95 18.88
CA ILE A 108 -8.79 2.81 18.07
C ILE A 108 -8.39 3.27 16.67
N ALA A 109 -9.15 4.17 16.05
CA ALA A 109 -8.76 4.75 14.75
C ALA A 109 -7.40 5.44 14.81
N PHE A 110 -7.15 6.22 15.89
CA PHE A 110 -5.86 6.88 16.10
C PHE A 110 -4.73 5.87 16.36
N LYS A 111 -5.00 4.83 17.14
CA LYS A 111 -4.04 3.75 17.41
C LYS A 111 -3.72 2.94 16.16
N PHE A 112 -4.71 2.69 15.32
CA PHE A 112 -4.57 2.03 14.02
C PHE A 112 -3.70 2.87 13.08
N ALA A 113 -4.01 4.15 12.92
CA ALA A 113 -3.19 5.08 12.13
C ALA A 113 -1.75 5.16 12.66
N GLY A 114 -1.56 5.21 13.98
CA GLY A 114 -0.25 5.19 14.61
C GLY A 114 0.53 3.90 14.34
N ASN A 115 -0.13 2.73 14.44
CA ASN A 115 0.51 1.44 14.15
C ASN A 115 0.86 1.30 12.66
N PHE A 116 -0.03 1.75 11.78
CA PHE A 116 0.24 1.80 10.34
C PHE A 116 1.48 2.65 10.04
N LEU A 117 1.56 3.88 10.57
CA LEU A 117 2.72 4.74 10.38
C LEU A 117 3.99 4.11 10.96
N TYR A 118 3.91 3.53 12.15
CA TYR A 118 5.03 2.84 12.79
C TYR A 118 5.54 1.69 11.91
N LEU A 119 4.66 0.79 11.46
CA LEU A 119 5.03 -0.34 10.60
C LEU A 119 5.57 0.13 9.25
N PHE A 120 4.95 1.16 8.65
CA PHE A 120 5.39 1.74 7.37
C PHE A 120 6.81 2.31 7.47
N PHE A 121 7.08 3.17 8.45
CA PHE A 121 8.41 3.77 8.62
C PHE A 121 9.47 2.77 9.05
N THR A 122 9.17 1.87 9.98
CA THR A 122 10.14 0.86 10.43
C THR A 122 10.48 -0.13 9.32
N SER A 123 9.49 -0.60 8.55
CA SER A 123 9.71 -1.49 7.40
C SER A 123 10.52 -0.80 6.31
N THR A 124 10.22 0.48 6.02
CA THR A 124 10.96 1.28 5.04
C THR A 124 12.42 1.45 5.47
N LEU A 125 12.67 1.78 6.74
CA LEU A 125 14.01 1.95 7.28
C LEU A 125 14.81 0.64 7.25
N LEU A 126 14.19 -0.47 7.65
CA LEU A 126 14.82 -1.79 7.60
C LEU A 126 15.18 -2.20 6.17
N GLY A 127 14.27 -1.95 5.21
CA GLY A 127 14.53 -2.16 3.79
C GLY A 127 15.70 -1.31 3.26
N ALA A 128 15.79 -0.05 3.67
CA ALA A 128 16.89 0.82 3.29
C ALA A 128 18.24 0.33 3.84
N ILE A 129 18.29 -0.05 5.13
CA ILE A 129 19.51 -0.56 5.78
C ILE A 129 19.97 -1.85 5.12
N THR A 130 19.07 -2.83 4.95
CA THR A 130 19.40 -4.12 4.34
C THR A 130 19.83 -3.96 2.87
N GLY A 131 19.18 -3.08 2.11
CA GLY A 131 19.57 -2.74 0.74
C GLY A 131 20.96 -2.11 0.64
N LEU A 132 21.28 -1.16 1.53
CA LEU A 132 22.61 -0.55 1.60
C LEU A 132 23.69 -1.54 2.01
N LEU A 133 23.42 -2.40 3.00
CA LEU A 133 24.34 -3.46 3.42
C LEU A 133 24.64 -4.44 2.28
N SER A 134 23.59 -4.87 1.55
CA SER A 134 23.73 -5.77 0.41
C SER A 134 24.57 -5.13 -0.70
N ALA A 135 24.30 -3.85 -1.01
CA ALA A 135 25.09 -3.10 -1.99
C ALA A 135 26.56 -2.96 -1.57
N TYR A 136 26.84 -2.77 -0.28
CA TYR A 136 28.20 -2.71 0.25
C TYR A 136 28.93 -4.06 0.13
N ILE A 137 28.25 -5.17 0.45
CA ILE A 137 28.83 -6.52 0.34
C ILE A 137 29.15 -6.87 -1.12
N ILE A 138 28.22 -6.61 -2.06
CA ILE A 138 28.38 -6.97 -3.47
C ILE A 138 29.41 -6.07 -4.19
N LYS A 139 29.57 -4.83 -3.73
CA LYS A 139 30.57 -3.91 -4.29
C LYS A 139 32.01 -4.34 -3.94
N LYS A 140 32.18 -5.22 -2.95
CA LYS A 140 33.46 -5.74 -2.50
C LYS A 140 33.79 -7.05 -3.21
#